data_AF-U2T805-F1
#
_entry.id   AF-U2T805-F1
#
_cell.length_a   1.000
_cell.length_b   1.000
_cell.length_c   1.000
_cell.angle_alpha   90.00
_cell.angle_beta   90.00
_cell.angle_gamma   90.00
#
_symmetry.space_group_name_H-M   'P 1'
#
loop_
_entity.id
_entity.type
_entity.pdbx_description
1 polymer ?
#
loop_
_entity_poly.entity_id
_entity_poly.type
_entity_poly.pdbx_seq_one_letter_code
_entity_poly.pdbx_strand_id
1 'polypeptide(L)'
;MAELLYRLGKGSAKRAWVVIGAWIVVLAIAGAGFLIGYKGLSSSFDIPGTASGAVTDDLAKKLPKFSGASGTVVLTTKDGSAFTDAQKTAIADRIESAKDLPDVSGVTDPFSTEKQRADQQQQITDGRAKITAATAQLDAGQTQLDAGTAQLEAAQAQLDA
;
A
#
# COMPACT_ATOMS: atom_id res chain seq x y z
N MET A 1 -5.78 61.68 14.71
CA MET A 1 -5.00 60.43 14.51
C MET A 1 -3.51 60.70 14.27
N ALA A 2 -3.14 61.57 13.32
CA ALA A 2 -1.74 61.87 13.01
C ALA A 2 -0.89 62.33 14.22
N GLU A 3 -1.46 63.16 15.10
CA GLU A 3 -0.75 63.64 16.29
C GLU A 3 -0.52 62.53 17.34
N LEU A 4 -1.43 61.57 17.45
CA LEU A 4 -1.33 60.43 18.36
C LEU A 4 -0.25 59.45 17.89
N LEU A 5 -0.20 59.18 16.57
CA LEU A 5 0.85 58.40 15.93
C LEU A 5 2.21 59.11 15.98
N TYR A 6 2.24 60.45 15.84
CA TYR A 6 3.46 61.24 15.97
C TYR A 6 4.04 61.16 17.39
N ARG A 7 3.19 61.23 18.42
CA ARG A 7 3.60 61.08 19.82
C ARG A 7 4.09 59.66 20.14
N LEU A 8 3.40 58.64 19.65
CA LEU A 8 3.81 57.24 19.78
C LEU A 8 5.14 56.97 19.05
N GLY A 9 5.27 57.40 17.79
CA GLY A 9 6.50 57.24 17.01
C GLY A 9 7.69 57.98 17.62
N LYS A 10 7.50 59.22 18.09
CA LYS A 10 8.53 60.00 18.78
C LYS A 10 8.92 59.38 20.12
N GLY A 11 7.96 58.81 20.86
CA GLY A 11 8.20 58.08 22.10
C GLY A 11 9.00 56.79 21.88
N SER A 12 8.62 56.01 20.86
CA SER A 12 9.33 54.80 20.45
C SER A 12 10.74 55.09 19.95
N ALA A 13 10.95 56.16 19.17
CA ALA A 13 12.26 56.55 18.65
C ALA A 13 13.21 57.04 19.76
N LYS A 14 12.71 57.80 20.75
CA LYS A 14 13.52 58.24 21.90
C LYS A 14 13.97 57.08 22.80
N ARG A 15 13.24 55.96 22.79
CA ARG A 15 13.57 54.74 23.55
C ARG A 15 13.71 53.52 22.63
N ALA A 16 14.35 53.71 21.48
CA ALA A 16 14.41 52.69 20.43
C ALA A 16 14.92 51.34 20.95
N TRP A 17 15.96 51.34 21.80
CA TRP A 17 16.51 50.12 22.40
C TRP A 17 15.54 49.37 23.31
N VAL A 18 14.67 50.08 24.06
CA VAL A 18 13.64 49.46 24.89
C VAL A 18 12.57 48.80 24.03
N VAL A 19 12.16 49.48 22.95
CA VAL A 19 11.16 48.95 22.01
C VAL A 19 11.70 47.72 21.27
N ILE A 20 12.97 47.76 20.83
CA ILE A 20 13.66 46.63 20.20
C ILE A 20 13.77 45.46 21.18
N GLY A 21 14.23 45.72 22.41
CA GLY A 21 14.33 44.68 23.45
C GLY A 21 12.99 44.03 23.77
N ALA A 22 11.91 44.84 23.89
CA ALA A 22 10.56 44.32 24.10
C ALA A 22 10.11 43.41 22.95
N TRP A 23 10.35 43.79 21.69
CA TRP A 23 10.04 42.95 20.54
C TRP A 23 10.87 41.67 20.49
N ILE A 24 12.16 41.74 20.82
CA ILE A 24 13.01 40.54 20.92
C ILE A 24 12.45 39.58 21.97
N VAL A 25 12.03 40.08 23.13
CA VAL A 25 11.40 39.26 24.18
C VAL A 25 10.10 38.63 23.69
N VAL A 26 9.22 39.41 23.03
CA VAL A 26 7.97 38.88 22.46
C VAL A 26 8.24 37.79 21.43
N LEU A 27 9.21 38.01 20.52
CA LEU A 27 9.61 37.02 19.52
C LEU A 27 10.25 35.79 20.14
N ALA A 28 11.06 35.96 21.19
CA ALA A 28 11.66 34.84 21.92
C ALA A 28 10.60 33.99 22.62
N ILE A 29 9.61 34.62 23.25
CA ILE A 29 8.47 33.92 23.88
C ILE A 29 7.64 33.19 22.81
N ALA A 30 7.30 33.87 21.70
CA ALA A 30 6.54 33.26 20.62
C ALA A 30 7.32 32.10 19.97
N GLY A 31 8.62 32.26 19.74
CA GLY A 31 9.49 31.23 19.20
C GLY A 31 9.65 30.04 20.14
N ALA A 32 9.85 30.28 21.44
CA ALA A 32 9.89 29.22 22.45
C ALA A 32 8.55 28.47 22.55
N GLY A 33 7.44 29.20 22.56
CA GLY A 33 6.09 28.62 22.54
C GLY A 33 5.85 27.76 21.30
N PHE A 34 6.32 28.23 20.14
CA PHE A 34 6.29 27.45 18.91
C PHE A 34 7.15 26.18 19.03
N LEU A 35 8.39 26.28 19.48
CA LEU A 35 9.27 25.11 19.62
C LEU A 35 8.72 24.05 20.59
N ILE A 36 8.01 24.46 21.64
CA ILE A 36 7.40 23.55 22.62
C ILE A 36 6.07 22.98 22.11
N GLY A 37 5.25 23.80 21.44
CA GLY A 37 3.88 23.45 21.04
C GLY A 37 3.73 22.89 19.63
N TYR A 38 4.73 23.06 18.77
CA TYR A 38 4.66 22.63 17.37
C TYR A 38 4.80 21.11 17.27
N LYS A 39 3.67 20.44 16.98
CA LYS A 39 3.58 18.99 16.79
C LYS A 39 3.65 18.57 15.31
N GLY A 40 4.09 19.46 14.42
CA GLY A 40 4.09 19.26 12.98
C GLY A 40 2.81 19.73 12.28
N LEU A 41 2.87 19.79 10.95
CA LEU A 41 1.71 20.03 10.09
C LEU A 41 0.96 18.70 9.94
N SER A 42 -0.29 18.65 10.40
CA SER A 42 -1.16 17.49 10.17
C SER A 42 -2.16 17.78 9.07
N SER A 43 -2.28 16.83 8.13
CA SER A 43 -3.36 16.83 7.14
C SER A 43 -4.61 16.11 7.65
N SER A 44 -4.61 15.60 8.89
CA SER A 44 -5.78 15.02 9.52
C SER A 44 -6.51 16.05 10.39
N PHE A 45 -7.82 16.16 10.18
CA PHE A 45 -8.71 17.01 10.94
C PHE A 45 -9.79 16.11 11.54
N ASP A 46 -9.88 16.08 12.87
CA ASP A 46 -10.90 15.31 13.59
C ASP A 46 -11.96 16.27 14.12
N ILE A 47 -13.24 15.92 13.93
CA ILE A 47 -14.37 16.65 14.49
C ILE A 47 -15.06 15.75 15.51
N PRO A 48 -14.82 15.97 16.82
CA PRO A 48 -15.39 15.12 17.85
C PRO A 48 -16.93 15.23 17.88
N GLY A 49 -17.60 14.10 18.11
CA GLY A 49 -19.05 14.02 18.27
C GLY A 49 -19.86 13.81 16.99
N THR A 50 -19.21 13.52 15.85
CA THR A 50 -19.91 13.18 14.60
C THR A 50 -20.40 11.72 14.61
N ALA A 51 -21.52 11.45 13.94
CA ALA A 51 -22.05 10.08 13.79
C ALA A 51 -21.06 9.17 13.04
N SER A 52 -20.36 9.69 12.03
CA SER A 52 -19.30 8.96 11.32
C SER A 52 -18.13 8.62 12.23
N GLY A 53 -17.74 9.52 13.14
CA GLY A 53 -16.71 9.25 14.15
C GLY A 53 -17.09 8.10 15.08
N ALA A 54 -18.35 8.08 15.56
CA ALA A 54 -18.84 6.99 16.41
C ALA A 54 -18.82 5.61 15.72
N VAL A 55 -19.09 5.56 14.41
CA VAL A 55 -18.98 4.32 13.62
C VAL A 55 -17.51 3.89 13.49
N THR A 56 -16.60 4.83 13.24
CA THR A 56 -15.16 4.55 13.20
C THR A 56 -14.63 4.05 14.55
N ASP A 57 -15.09 4.64 15.66
CA ASP A 57 -14.75 4.20 17.02
C ASP A 57 -15.27 2.79 17.31
N ASP A 58 -16.49 2.48 16.90
CA ASP A 58 -17.08 1.14 17.09
C ASP A 58 -16.39 0.10 16.19
N LEU A 59 -16.01 0.48 14.98
CA LEU A 59 -15.16 -0.33 14.10
C LEU A 59 -13.80 -0.59 14.74
N ALA A 60 -13.17 0.42 15.36
CA ALA A 60 -11.90 0.25 16.07
C ALA A 60 -12.01 -0.68 17.29
N LYS A 61 -13.14 -0.65 18.00
CA LYS A 61 -13.39 -1.54 19.15
C LYS A 61 -13.67 -2.98 18.71
N LYS A 62 -14.48 -3.18 17.68
CA LYS A 62 -14.97 -4.52 17.26
C LYS A 62 -14.06 -5.21 16.27
N LEU A 63 -13.40 -4.44 15.40
CA LEU A 63 -12.54 -4.92 14.31
C LEU A 63 -11.20 -4.16 14.31
N PRO A 64 -10.41 -4.26 15.40
CA PRO A 64 -9.17 -3.48 15.55
C PRO A 64 -8.14 -3.75 14.45
N LYS A 65 -8.17 -4.95 13.84
CA LYS A 65 -7.31 -5.28 12.70
C LYS A 65 -7.60 -4.50 11.42
N PHE A 66 -8.80 -3.91 11.31
CA PHE A 66 -9.25 -3.17 10.14
C PHE A 66 -9.37 -1.67 10.38
N SER A 67 -9.16 -1.21 11.61
CA SER A 67 -9.28 0.20 12.00
C SER A 67 -7.98 0.98 11.91
N GLY A 68 -7.11 0.62 10.97
CA GLY A 68 -5.81 1.24 10.75
C GLY A 68 -5.72 2.00 9.43
N ALA A 69 -4.58 2.67 9.23
CA ALA A 69 -4.24 3.27 7.94
C ALA A 69 -3.27 2.35 7.17
N SER A 70 -3.36 2.40 5.85
CA SER A 70 -2.39 1.73 4.96
C SER A 70 -1.50 2.79 4.29
N GLY A 71 -0.20 2.52 4.23
CA GLY A 71 0.77 3.36 3.54
C GLY A 71 1.56 2.56 2.51
N THR A 72 1.89 3.21 1.39
CA THR A 72 2.69 2.59 0.32
C THR A 72 4.04 3.27 0.21
N VAL A 73 5.12 2.48 0.27
CA VAL A 73 6.49 2.94 0.04
C VAL A 73 6.98 2.37 -1.29
N VAL A 74 7.45 3.24 -2.19
CA VAL A 74 7.95 2.85 -3.50
C VAL A 74 9.48 2.94 -3.49
N LEU A 75 10.15 1.83 -3.81
CA LEU A 75 11.59 1.78 -3.99
C LEU A 75 11.93 1.78 -5.47
N THR A 76 12.89 2.60 -5.87
CA THR A 76 13.42 2.65 -7.23
C THR A 76 14.94 2.65 -7.21
N THR A 77 15.56 2.07 -8.23
CA THR A 77 16.97 2.29 -8.55
C THR A 77 17.13 3.68 -9.17
N LYS A 78 18.31 4.30 -9.01
CA LYS A 78 18.58 5.65 -9.53
C LYS A 78 18.67 5.69 -11.06
N ASP A 79 19.12 4.59 -11.65
CA ASP A 79 19.36 4.42 -13.07
C ASP A 79 18.19 3.73 -13.79
N GLY A 80 17.14 3.35 -13.06
CA GLY A 80 15.99 2.60 -13.61
C GLY A 80 16.30 1.14 -13.93
N SER A 81 17.49 0.64 -13.55
CA SER A 81 17.84 -0.78 -13.70
C SER A 81 16.99 -1.66 -12.79
N ALA A 82 16.83 -2.93 -13.16
CA ALA A 82 16.15 -3.90 -12.29
C ALA A 82 16.97 -4.15 -11.02
N PHE A 83 16.28 -4.39 -9.91
CA PHE A 83 16.96 -4.78 -8.66
C PHE A 83 17.73 -6.08 -8.84
N THR A 84 18.98 -6.09 -8.39
CA THR A 84 19.78 -7.31 -8.28
C THR A 84 19.24 -8.19 -7.17
N ASP A 85 19.53 -9.49 -7.20
CA ASP A 85 19.03 -10.40 -6.15
C ASP A 85 19.59 -10.06 -4.77
N ALA A 86 20.84 -9.57 -4.69
CA ALA A 86 21.40 -9.04 -3.45
C ALA A 86 20.62 -7.82 -2.92
N GLN A 87 20.19 -6.92 -3.80
CA GLN A 87 19.35 -5.77 -3.42
C GLN A 87 17.96 -6.21 -2.97
N LYS A 88 17.34 -7.18 -3.66
CA LYS A 88 16.05 -7.74 -3.26
C LYS A 88 16.09 -8.34 -1.86
N THR A 89 17.12 -9.15 -1.57
CA THR A 89 17.32 -9.72 -0.23
C THR A 89 17.48 -8.64 0.83
N ALA A 90 18.36 -7.65 0.59
CA ALA A 90 18.56 -6.56 1.55
C ALA A 90 17.29 -5.74 1.80
N ILE A 91 16.47 -5.51 0.76
CA ILE A 91 15.18 -4.83 0.90
C ILE A 91 14.19 -5.71 1.67
N ALA A 92 14.10 -7.00 1.37
CA ALA A 92 13.23 -7.94 2.07
C ALA A 92 13.57 -8.02 3.55
N ASP A 93 14.86 -8.11 3.91
CA ASP A 93 15.32 -8.10 5.31
C ASP A 93 14.92 -6.81 6.03
N ARG A 94 15.04 -5.67 5.34
CA ARG A 94 14.64 -4.36 5.89
C ARG A 94 13.12 -4.23 6.07
N ILE A 95 12.35 -4.81 5.15
CA ILE A 95 10.89 -4.88 5.23
C ILE A 95 10.49 -5.77 6.42
N GLU A 96 11.19 -6.88 6.62
CA GLU A 96 10.93 -7.79 7.74
C GLU A 96 11.17 -7.09 9.08
N SER A 97 12.28 -6.36 9.21
CA SER A 97 12.57 -5.60 10.44
C SER A 97 11.55 -4.49 10.74
N ALA A 98 10.75 -4.06 9.75
CA ALA A 98 9.72 -3.05 9.98
C ALA A 98 8.51 -3.61 10.75
N LYS A 99 8.33 -4.93 10.80
CA LYS A 99 7.28 -5.59 11.60
C LYS A 99 7.50 -5.43 13.11
N ASP A 100 8.73 -5.13 13.53
CA ASP A 100 9.09 -4.93 14.94
C ASP A 100 8.73 -3.52 15.45
N LEU A 101 8.27 -2.62 14.57
CA LEU A 101 7.85 -1.28 14.95
C LEU A 101 6.49 -1.33 15.68
N PRO A 102 6.33 -0.59 16.80
CA PRO A 102 5.13 -0.67 17.64
C PRO A 102 3.84 -0.26 16.93
N ASP A 103 3.93 0.59 15.91
CA ASP A 103 2.79 1.13 15.16
C ASP A 103 2.51 0.35 13.85
N VAL A 104 3.24 -0.74 13.57
CA VAL A 104 3.12 -1.50 12.33
C VAL A 104 2.38 -2.82 12.59
N SER A 105 1.16 -2.94 12.08
CA SER A 105 0.35 -4.16 12.22
C SER A 105 0.69 -5.25 11.20
N GLY A 106 1.40 -4.90 10.12
CA GLY A 106 1.78 -5.84 9.07
C GLY A 106 2.52 -5.16 7.93
N VAL A 107 3.34 -5.94 7.24
CA VAL A 107 4.11 -5.48 6.08
C VAL A 107 4.07 -6.56 5.01
N THR A 108 3.93 -6.14 3.75
CA THR A 108 3.92 -7.03 2.59
C THR A 108 5.25 -6.91 1.86
N ASP A 109 5.92 -8.04 1.64
CA ASP A 109 7.10 -8.09 0.77
C ASP A 109 6.67 -8.11 -0.71
N PRO A 110 7.06 -7.09 -1.50
CA PRO A 110 6.68 -7.02 -2.90
C PRO A 110 7.31 -8.12 -3.75
N PHE A 111 8.48 -8.65 -3.38
CA PHE A 111 9.20 -9.63 -4.19
C PHE A 111 8.58 -11.03 -4.09
N SER A 112 8.21 -11.47 -2.88
CA SER A 112 7.44 -12.70 -2.70
C SER A 112 6.05 -12.60 -3.34
N THR A 113 5.38 -11.45 -3.23
CA THR A 113 4.09 -11.21 -3.89
C THR A 113 4.20 -11.33 -5.42
N GLU A 114 5.21 -10.72 -6.03
CA GLU A 114 5.44 -10.81 -7.48
C GLU A 114 5.81 -12.24 -7.91
N LYS A 115 6.63 -12.94 -7.12
CA LYS A 115 6.92 -14.36 -7.37
C LYS A 115 5.66 -15.20 -7.35
N GLN A 116 4.80 -15.04 -6.35
CA GLN A 116 3.54 -15.77 -6.26
C GLN A 116 2.64 -15.49 -7.47
N ARG A 117 2.55 -14.22 -7.91
CA ARG A 117 1.80 -13.84 -9.11
C ARG A 117 2.35 -14.53 -10.37
N ALA A 118 3.67 -14.55 -10.53
CA ALA A 118 4.33 -15.22 -11.66
C ALA A 118 4.10 -16.75 -11.64
N ASP A 119 4.23 -17.38 -10.47
CA ASP A 119 3.99 -18.81 -10.30
C ASP A 119 2.53 -19.18 -10.61
N GLN A 120 1.56 -18.37 -10.16
CA GLN A 120 0.13 -18.54 -10.49
C GLN A 120 -0.14 -18.37 -11.99
N GLN A 121 0.49 -17.39 -12.63
CA GLN A 121 0.38 -17.19 -14.07
C GLN A 121 0.90 -18.39 -14.85
N GLN A 122 2.01 -18.99 -14.40
CA GLN A 122 2.56 -20.20 -15.01
C GLN A 122 1.59 -21.38 -14.86
N GLN A 123 1.02 -21.58 -13.67
CA GLN A 123 0.03 -22.64 -13.43
C GLN A 123 -1.19 -22.52 -14.36
N ILE A 124 -1.66 -21.31 -14.63
CA ILE A 124 -2.76 -21.07 -15.58
C ILE A 124 -2.35 -21.48 -17.00
N THR A 125 -1.14 -21.10 -17.44
CA THR A 125 -0.62 -21.45 -18.75
C THR A 125 -0.47 -22.97 -18.90
N ASP A 126 0.14 -23.63 -17.92
CA ASP A 126 0.33 -25.08 -17.92
C ASP A 126 -1.01 -25.83 -17.87
N GLY A 127 -1.96 -25.35 -17.07
CA GLY A 127 -3.32 -25.89 -16.98
C GLY A 127 -4.05 -25.84 -18.32
N ARG A 128 -3.94 -24.71 -19.04
CA ARG A 128 -4.51 -24.58 -20.39
C ARG A 128 -3.88 -25.56 -21.37
N ALA A 129 -2.55 -25.70 -21.36
CA ALA A 129 -1.86 -26.66 -22.22
C ALA A 129 -2.32 -28.11 -21.95
N LYS A 130 -2.48 -28.48 -20.67
CA LYS A 130 -3.00 -29.79 -20.27
C LYS A 130 -4.43 -30.03 -20.74
N ILE A 131 -5.31 -29.03 -20.65
CA ILE A 131 -6.68 -29.13 -21.15
C ILE A 131 -6.68 -29.39 -22.66
N THR A 132 -5.91 -28.61 -23.43
CA THR A 132 -5.80 -28.82 -24.88
C THR A 132 -5.31 -30.22 -25.22
N ALA A 133 -4.28 -30.71 -24.51
CA ALA A 133 -3.76 -32.06 -24.72
C ALA A 133 -4.79 -33.14 -24.36
N ALA A 134 -5.52 -32.98 -23.25
CA ALA A 134 -6.56 -33.90 -22.82
C ALA A 134 -7.74 -33.92 -23.82
N THR A 135 -8.16 -32.79 -24.35
CA THR A 135 -9.19 -32.72 -25.39
C THR A 135 -8.76 -33.48 -26.64
N ALA A 136 -7.53 -33.29 -27.12
CA ALA A 136 -7.02 -34.03 -28.28
C ALA A 136 -6.96 -35.55 -28.05
N GLN A 137 -6.66 -35.97 -26.82
CA GLN A 137 -6.71 -37.40 -26.44
C GLN A 137 -8.13 -37.94 -26.39
N LEU A 138 -9.10 -37.15 -25.92
CA LEU A 138 -10.52 -37.53 -25.93
C LEU A 138 -11.03 -37.69 -27.37
N ASP A 139 -10.70 -36.78 -28.27
CA ASP A 139 -11.09 -36.85 -29.68
C ASP A 139 -10.51 -38.09 -30.37
N ALA A 140 -9.24 -38.40 -30.10
CA ALA A 140 -8.59 -39.61 -30.60
C ALA A 140 -9.21 -40.89 -30.03
N GLY A 141 -9.51 -40.90 -28.72
CA GLY A 141 -10.19 -42.01 -28.06
C GLY A 141 -11.60 -42.26 -28.61
N GLN A 142 -12.36 -41.19 -28.86
CA GLN A 142 -13.69 -41.29 -29.47
C GLN A 142 -13.60 -41.91 -30.87
N THR A 143 -12.66 -41.47 -31.69
CA THR A 143 -12.43 -42.03 -33.03
C THR A 143 -12.13 -43.54 -32.96
N GLN A 144 -11.37 -43.97 -31.95
CA GLN A 144 -11.04 -45.38 -31.76
C GLN A 144 -12.25 -46.21 -31.29
N LEU A 145 -13.11 -45.65 -30.44
CA LEU A 145 -14.36 -46.30 -30.02
C LEU A 145 -15.33 -46.45 -31.19
N ASP A 146 -15.46 -45.42 -32.03
CA ASP A 146 -16.33 -45.46 -33.22
C ASP A 146 -15.84 -46.54 -34.20
N ALA A 147 -14.52 -46.61 -34.44
CA ALA A 147 -13.92 -47.64 -35.28
C ALA A 147 -14.11 -49.06 -34.70
N GLY A 148 -13.94 -49.24 -33.39
CA GLY A 148 -14.17 -50.53 -32.73
C GLY A 148 -15.63 -50.98 -32.78
N THR A 149 -16.57 -50.05 -32.64
CA THR A 149 -18.01 -50.33 -32.74
C THR A 149 -18.37 -50.79 -34.15
N ALA A 150 -17.89 -50.10 -35.19
CA ALA A 150 -18.11 -50.50 -36.58
C ALA A 150 -17.53 -51.90 -36.89
N GLN A 151 -16.37 -52.25 -36.31
CA GLN A 151 -15.79 -53.58 -36.45
C GLN A 151 -16.63 -54.68 -35.79
N LEU A 152 -17.17 -54.40 -34.59
CA LEU A 152 -18.05 -55.34 -33.89
C LEU A 152 -19.34 -55.58 -34.66
N GLU A 153 -19.97 -54.53 -35.19
CA GLU A 153 -21.16 -54.63 -36.04
C GLU A 153 -20.88 -55.48 -37.29
N ALA A 154 -19.75 -55.25 -37.95
CA ALA A 154 -19.35 -56.03 -39.12
C ALA A 154 -19.11 -57.52 -38.78
N ALA A 155 -18.49 -57.82 -37.65
CA ALA A 155 -18.26 -59.19 -37.20
C ALA A 155 -19.58 -59.91 -36.82
N GLN A 156 -20.50 -59.21 -36.17
CA GLN A 156 -21.82 -59.75 -35.86
C GLN A 156 -22.61 -60.08 -37.13
N ALA A 157 -22.61 -59.19 -38.13
CA ALA A 157 -23.27 -59.42 -39.41
C ALA A 157 -22.69 -60.64 -40.17
N GLN A 158 -21.41 -60.96 -39.99
CA GLN A 158 -20.79 -62.17 -40.55
C GLN A 158 -21.19 -63.45 -39.81
N LEU A 159 -21.45 -63.38 -38.50
CA LEU A 159 -21.89 -64.53 -37.69
C LEU A 159 -23.36 -64.90 -37.95
N ASP A 160 -24.20 -63.91 -38.28
CA ASP A 160 -25.63 -64.11 -38.54
C ASP A 160 -25.95 -64.57 -39.97
N ALA A 161 -24.94 -64.64 -40.86
CA ALA A 161 -25.06 -65.02 -42.29
C ALA A 161 -24.73 -66.50 -42.53
#